data_AF-A0A941LN62-F1
#
_entry.id   AF-A0A941LN62-F1
#
_cell.length_a   1.000
_cell.length_b   1.000
_cell.length_c   1.000
_cell.angle_alpha   90.00
_cell.angle_beta   90.00
_cell.angle_gamma   90.00
#
_symmetry.space_group_name_H-M   'P 1'
#
loop_
_entity.id
_entity.type
_entity.pdbx_description
1 polymer ?
#
loop_
_entity_poly.entity_id
_entity_poly.type
_entity_poly.pdbx_seq_one_letter_code
_entity_poly.pdbx_strand_id
1 'polypeptide(L)'
;MPNRIPCSAERLDLLVPHMIQAISEASAFHHARQYMTEKRVRILEATDSQISSTVIGNAGLYEQQINLKDGHLVSACSCSTPEEPMCRHCIAVLLEYHRCTTHQAASKTSARKGSSSQPPTNHSKAPSSLTLQSSLADIKLSDILKFVEWLQPAMNALENEQPLPPSPAIEAGEVSAWILAIKSLEDRRRETEDVLATLEAELRDRKAYAGRLTQQLQVAMEELKTAQTSTQGLEREVNTYRATLTKLGELTNDVAQYDEQIRMAAREILEKGSHFDKVATSFKEVAEALQAAAKITPQP
;
A
#
# COMPACT_ATOMS: atom_id res chain seq x y z
N MET A 1 18.61 -1.87 -11.94
CA MET A 1 19.23 -2.64 -13.04
C MET A 1 18.50 -3.96 -13.15
N PRO A 2 18.25 -4.51 -14.35
CA PRO A 2 17.54 -5.78 -14.50
C PRO A 2 18.46 -6.92 -14.06
N ASN A 3 18.07 -7.64 -13.01
CA ASN A 3 18.82 -8.80 -12.56
C ASN A 3 18.59 -9.96 -13.52
N ARG A 4 19.67 -10.68 -13.89
CA ARG A 4 19.63 -11.79 -14.83
C ARG A 4 20.12 -13.06 -14.15
N ILE A 5 19.29 -14.08 -14.13
CA ILE A 5 19.61 -15.37 -13.52
C ILE A 5 19.55 -16.44 -14.62
N PRO A 6 20.58 -17.27 -14.80
CA PRO A 6 20.53 -18.39 -15.73
C PRO A 6 19.34 -19.30 -15.39
N CYS A 7 18.50 -19.59 -16.39
CA CYS A 7 17.27 -20.34 -16.18
C CYS A 7 17.06 -21.33 -17.33
N SER A 8 17.01 -22.62 -16.99
CA SER A 8 16.74 -23.69 -17.95
C SER A 8 15.24 -23.92 -18.18
N ALA A 9 14.36 -23.16 -17.51
CA ALA A 9 12.92 -23.32 -17.67
C ALA A 9 12.44 -22.64 -18.97
N GLU A 10 11.70 -23.38 -19.79
CA GLU A 10 11.08 -22.85 -21.01
C GLU A 10 9.85 -21.99 -20.72
N ARG A 11 9.18 -22.24 -19.58
CA ARG A 11 7.96 -21.56 -19.14
C ARG A 11 8.05 -21.18 -17.66
N LEU A 12 7.47 -20.05 -17.29
CA LEU A 12 7.52 -19.50 -15.93
C LEU A 12 6.78 -20.36 -14.90
N ASP A 13 5.81 -21.18 -15.33
CA ASP A 13 5.04 -22.07 -14.46
C ASP A 13 5.85 -23.30 -13.99
N LEU A 14 6.95 -23.61 -14.68
CA LEU A 14 7.88 -24.68 -14.30
C LEU A 14 8.82 -24.27 -13.16
N LEU A 15 8.86 -22.99 -12.79
CA LEU A 15 9.63 -22.49 -11.66
C LEU A 15 8.92 -22.82 -10.35
N VAL A 16 9.16 -24.03 -9.85
CA VAL A 16 8.59 -24.53 -8.60
C VAL A 16 9.20 -23.84 -7.37
N PRO A 17 8.47 -23.72 -6.25
CA PRO A 17 8.89 -22.94 -5.07
C PRO A 17 10.27 -23.27 -4.51
N HIS A 18 10.70 -24.54 -4.58
CA HIS A 18 12.02 -24.94 -4.10
C HIS A 18 13.16 -24.42 -4.97
N MET A 19 12.96 -24.31 -6.30
CA MET A 19 13.95 -23.72 -7.22
C MET A 19 14.07 -22.22 -6.97
N ILE A 20 12.93 -21.55 -6.77
CA ILE A 20 12.89 -20.13 -6.44
C ILE A 20 13.63 -19.88 -5.10
N GLN A 21 13.42 -20.74 -4.10
CA GLN A 21 14.13 -20.65 -2.82
C GLN A 21 15.64 -20.81 -2.97
N ALA A 22 16.10 -21.73 -3.82
CA ALA A 22 17.53 -22.02 -4.00
C ALA A 22 18.32 -20.85 -4.61
N ILE A 23 17.65 -19.98 -5.37
CA ILE A 23 18.25 -18.80 -6.00
C ILE A 23 17.96 -17.49 -5.27
N SER A 24 17.28 -17.55 -4.12
CA SER A 24 16.88 -16.38 -3.34
C SER A 24 17.64 -16.30 -2.02
N GLU A 25 17.87 -15.08 -1.53
CA GLU A 25 18.28 -14.90 -0.14
C GLU A 25 17.20 -15.41 0.83
N ALA A 26 17.61 -16.04 1.94
CA ALA A 26 16.69 -16.65 2.89
C ALA A 26 15.70 -15.63 3.52
N SER A 27 16.19 -14.42 3.81
CA SER A 27 15.39 -13.29 4.33
C SER A 27 14.38 -12.80 3.29
N ALA A 28 14.81 -12.61 2.04
CA ALA A 28 13.97 -12.17 0.94
C ALA A 28 12.85 -13.20 0.64
N PHE A 29 13.18 -14.49 0.66
CA PHE A 29 12.21 -15.57 0.47
C PHE A 29 11.19 -15.64 1.61
N HIS A 30 11.62 -15.42 2.86
CA HIS A 30 10.71 -15.39 4.01
C HIS A 30 9.69 -14.24 3.88
N HIS A 31 10.15 -13.03 3.59
CA HIS A 31 9.26 -11.88 3.37
C HIS A 31 8.35 -12.07 2.15
N ALA A 32 8.85 -12.70 1.08
CA ALA A 32 8.06 -13.02 -0.10
C ALA A 32 6.87 -13.95 0.22
N ARG A 33 7.10 -14.99 1.04
CA ARG A 33 6.02 -15.87 1.53
C ARG A 33 5.01 -15.13 2.38
N GLN A 34 5.45 -14.18 3.20
CA GLN A 34 4.55 -13.33 3.97
C GLN A 34 3.66 -12.49 3.04
N TYR A 35 4.23 -11.82 2.04
CA TYR A 35 3.46 -11.02 1.08
C TYR A 35 2.45 -11.84 0.28
N MET A 36 2.80 -13.08 -0.09
CA MET A 36 1.88 -14.02 -0.71
C MET A 36 0.73 -14.41 0.24
N THR A 37 1.05 -14.75 1.50
CA THR A 37 0.05 -15.18 2.51
C THR A 37 -0.94 -14.06 2.85
N GLU A 38 -0.45 -12.83 2.90
CA GLU A 38 -1.25 -11.62 3.14
C GLU A 38 -1.98 -11.11 1.88
N LYS A 39 -1.91 -11.84 0.75
CA LYS A 39 -2.56 -11.50 -0.52
C LYS A 39 -2.20 -10.10 -1.04
N ARG A 40 -0.94 -9.70 -0.86
CA ARG A 40 -0.41 -8.38 -1.26
C ARG A 40 0.09 -8.34 -2.71
N VAL A 41 0.06 -9.48 -3.41
CA VAL A 41 0.51 -9.62 -4.80
C VAL A 41 -0.70 -9.64 -5.74
N ARG A 42 -0.67 -8.84 -6.81
CA ARG A 42 -1.66 -8.85 -7.88
C ARG A 42 -0.97 -9.01 -9.22
N ILE A 43 -1.28 -10.11 -9.91
CA ILE A 43 -0.82 -10.37 -11.28
C ILE A 43 -1.75 -9.61 -12.22
N LEU A 44 -1.19 -8.68 -13.00
CA LEU A 44 -1.94 -7.85 -13.96
C LEU A 44 -2.06 -8.58 -15.30
N GLU A 45 -0.94 -9.09 -15.78
CA GLU A 45 -0.84 -9.82 -17.03
C GLU A 45 0.19 -10.93 -16.86
N ALA A 46 -0.11 -12.13 -17.37
CA ALA A 46 0.86 -13.21 -17.37
C ALA A 46 0.70 -14.10 -18.59
N THR A 47 1.83 -14.36 -19.22
CA THR A 47 2.04 -15.34 -20.29
C THR A 47 3.01 -16.40 -19.81
N ASP A 48 3.33 -17.36 -20.66
CA ASP A 48 4.29 -18.41 -20.33
C ASP A 48 5.72 -17.89 -20.14
N SER A 49 6.06 -16.72 -20.70
CA SER A 49 7.41 -16.14 -20.68
C SER A 49 7.49 -14.75 -20.06
N GLN A 50 6.36 -14.14 -19.68
CA GLN A 50 6.33 -12.80 -19.09
C GLN A 50 5.25 -12.69 -18.02
N ILE A 51 5.56 -12.02 -16.91
CA ILE A 51 4.62 -11.64 -15.86
C ILE A 51 4.76 -10.14 -15.62
N SER A 52 3.64 -9.43 -15.62
CA SER A 52 3.49 -8.06 -15.14
C SER A 52 2.60 -8.04 -13.91
N SER A 53 3.05 -7.41 -12.84
CA SER A 53 2.37 -7.46 -11.54
C SER A 53 2.57 -6.20 -10.71
N THR A 54 1.75 -6.08 -9.67
CA THR A 54 1.91 -5.10 -8.59
C THR A 54 1.97 -5.82 -7.24
N VAL A 55 2.84 -5.34 -6.36
CA VAL A 55 2.99 -5.85 -4.99
C VAL A 55 2.90 -4.68 -4.02
N ILE A 56 2.04 -4.82 -3.02
CA ILE A 56 1.92 -3.87 -1.92
C ILE A 56 3.02 -4.22 -0.90
N GLY A 57 4.14 -3.51 -0.96
CA GLY A 57 5.20 -3.62 0.04
C GLY A 57 4.94 -2.71 1.24
N ASN A 58 5.82 -2.78 2.24
CA ASN A 58 5.63 -2.02 3.49
C ASN A 58 5.73 -0.50 3.31
N ALA A 59 6.45 -0.02 2.29
CA ALA A 59 6.65 1.39 2.01
C ALA A 59 5.90 1.90 0.78
N GLY A 60 5.03 1.08 0.16
CA GLY A 60 4.21 1.50 -0.97
C GLY A 60 3.87 0.40 -1.97
N LEU A 61 3.27 0.80 -3.09
CA LEU A 61 2.98 -0.07 -4.21
C LEU A 61 4.20 -0.17 -5.13
N TYR A 62 4.62 -1.38 -5.45
CA TYR A 62 5.73 -1.65 -6.34
C TYR A 62 5.24 -2.38 -7.58
N GLU A 63 5.74 -1.98 -8.74
CA GLU A 63 5.50 -2.65 -10.02
C GLU A 63 6.65 -3.61 -10.31
N GLN A 64 6.32 -4.77 -10.87
CA GLN A 64 7.29 -5.77 -11.27
C GLN A 64 7.00 -6.29 -12.66
N GLN A 65 8.09 -6.56 -13.37
CA GLN A 65 8.07 -7.28 -14.62
C GLN A 65 9.10 -8.40 -14.57
N ILE A 66 8.67 -9.62 -14.85
CA ILE A 66 9.53 -10.81 -14.86
C ILE A 66 9.41 -11.49 -16.20
N ASN A 67 10.54 -11.71 -16.88
CA ASN A 67 10.57 -12.27 -18.22
C ASN A 67 11.56 -13.44 -18.30
N LEU A 68 11.21 -14.50 -19.03
CA LEU A 68 12.14 -15.49 -19.54
C LEU A 68 12.61 -15.05 -20.93
N LYS A 69 13.89 -14.70 -21.05
CA LYS A 69 14.48 -14.28 -22.32
C LYS A 69 15.87 -14.89 -22.48
N ASP A 70 16.13 -15.51 -23.63
CA ASP A 70 17.44 -16.06 -24.00
C ASP A 70 18.03 -17.02 -22.93
N GLY A 71 17.20 -17.88 -22.32
CA GLY A 71 17.62 -18.80 -21.24
C GLY A 71 17.96 -18.11 -19.92
N HIS A 72 17.50 -16.88 -19.72
CA HIS A 72 17.68 -16.11 -18.49
C HIS A 72 16.33 -15.65 -17.94
N LEU A 73 16.20 -15.74 -16.62
CA LEU A 73 15.14 -15.09 -15.87
C LEU A 73 15.57 -13.65 -15.59
N VAL A 74 14.85 -12.69 -16.16
CA VAL A 74 15.10 -11.27 -16.04
C VAL A 74 14.00 -10.64 -15.20
N SER A 75 14.37 -10.06 -14.05
CA SER A 75 13.41 -9.39 -13.16
C SER A 75 13.71 -7.90 -13.04
N ALA A 76 12.67 -7.08 -13.22
CA ALA A 76 12.69 -5.65 -12.94
C ALA A 76 11.63 -5.33 -11.89
N CYS A 77 11.99 -4.53 -10.89
CA CYS A 77 11.07 -4.03 -9.87
C CYS A 77 11.33 -2.55 -9.62
N SER A 78 10.28 -1.79 -9.33
CA SER A 78 10.39 -0.37 -8.95
C SER A 78 10.96 -0.14 -7.54
N CYS A 79 11.26 -1.19 -6.77
CA CYS A 79 11.86 -1.04 -5.45
C CYS A 79 13.37 -0.75 -5.52
N SER A 80 13.89 0.04 -4.58
CA SER A 80 15.31 0.39 -4.46
C SER A 80 16.13 -0.62 -3.63
N THR A 81 15.55 -1.78 -3.30
CA THR A 81 16.18 -2.77 -2.41
C THR A 81 17.38 -3.45 -3.10
N PRO A 82 18.58 -3.49 -2.49
CA PRO A 82 19.76 -4.14 -3.05
C PRO A 82 19.78 -5.66 -2.78
N GLU A 83 18.64 -6.33 -2.94
CA GLU A 83 18.54 -7.79 -2.76
C GLU A 83 18.97 -8.49 -4.05
N GLU A 84 20.06 -9.24 -4.00
CA GLU A 84 20.56 -10.05 -5.12
C GLU A 84 20.17 -11.53 -4.93
N PRO A 85 19.92 -12.29 -6.00
CA PRO A 85 19.77 -11.85 -7.38
C PRO A 85 18.34 -11.37 -7.69
N MET A 86 17.42 -11.40 -6.73
CA MET A 86 16.05 -10.91 -6.91
C MET A 86 15.46 -10.43 -5.60
N CYS A 87 14.67 -9.36 -5.66
CA CYS A 87 14.05 -8.83 -4.46
C CYS A 87 12.85 -9.67 -4.01
N ARG A 88 12.50 -9.54 -2.74
CA ARG A 88 11.30 -10.15 -2.11
C ARG A 88 10.01 -9.94 -2.89
N HIS A 89 9.86 -8.82 -3.60
CA HIS A 89 8.68 -8.57 -4.43
C HIS A 89 8.65 -9.49 -5.65
N CYS A 90 9.77 -9.60 -6.39
CA CYS A 90 9.87 -10.49 -7.54
C CYS A 90 9.70 -11.96 -7.15
N ILE A 91 10.29 -12.36 -6.02
CA ILE A 91 10.13 -13.71 -5.46
C ILE A 91 8.64 -13.98 -5.15
N ALA A 92 7.96 -13.04 -4.50
CA ALA A 92 6.54 -13.18 -4.16
C ALA A 92 5.65 -13.35 -5.40
N VAL A 93 5.98 -12.63 -6.48
CA VAL A 93 5.27 -12.73 -7.77
C VAL A 93 5.45 -14.10 -8.41
N LEU A 94 6.67 -14.64 -8.42
CA LEU A 94 6.92 -15.98 -8.96
C LEU A 94 6.16 -17.06 -8.18
N LEU A 95 6.17 -16.96 -6.85
CA LEU A 95 5.43 -17.88 -5.98
C LEU A 95 3.91 -17.80 -6.22
N GLU A 96 3.37 -16.58 -6.32
CA GLU A 96 1.94 -16.37 -6.56
C GLU A 96 1.53 -16.84 -7.97
N TYR A 97 2.37 -16.62 -8.98
CA TYR A 97 2.12 -17.10 -10.33
C TYR A 97 2.11 -18.63 -10.40
N HIS A 98 3.09 -19.30 -9.77
CA HIS A 98 3.11 -20.75 -9.65
C HIS A 98 1.85 -21.28 -8.94
N ARG A 99 1.42 -20.63 -7.86
CA ARG A 99 0.17 -20.97 -7.15
C ARG A 99 -1.04 -20.86 -8.08
N CYS A 100 -1.17 -19.75 -8.79
CA CYS A 100 -2.29 -19.49 -9.71
C CYS A 100 -2.35 -20.51 -10.85
N THR A 101 -1.22 -20.82 -11.47
CA THR A 101 -1.12 -21.78 -12.58
C THR A 101 -1.35 -23.22 -12.13
N THR A 102 -0.84 -23.61 -10.96
CA THR A 102 -1.09 -24.93 -10.37
C THR A 102 -2.59 -25.14 -10.09
N HIS A 103 -3.29 -24.14 -9.54
CA HIS A 103 -4.74 -24.23 -9.32
C HIS A 103 -5.53 -24.29 -10.63
N GLN A 104 -5.09 -23.59 -11.67
CA GLN A 104 -5.72 -23.65 -13.00
C GLN A 104 -5.48 -24.99 -13.71
N ALA A 105 -4.29 -25.59 -13.57
CA ALA A 105 -3.99 -26.91 -14.12
C ALA A 105 -4.81 -28.01 -13.43
N ALA A 106 -4.94 -27.95 -12.10
CA ALA A 106 -5.82 -28.86 -11.36
C ALA A 106 -7.30 -28.71 -11.77
N SER A 107 -7.74 -27.48 -12.05
CA SER A 107 -9.08 -27.18 -12.60
C SER A 107 -9.26 -27.73 -14.02
N LYS A 108 -8.27 -27.58 -14.92
CA LYS A 108 -8.35 -28.08 -16.32
C LYS A 108 -8.30 -29.61 -16.42
N THR A 109 -7.65 -30.29 -15.48
CA THR A 109 -7.65 -31.77 -15.45
C THR A 109 -8.96 -32.32 -14.86
N SER A 110 -9.66 -31.53 -14.05
CA SER A 110 -11.02 -31.81 -13.56
C SER A 110 -12.11 -31.41 -14.57
N ALA A 111 -11.85 -30.46 -15.47
CA ALA A 111 -12.86 -29.92 -16.40
C ALA A 111 -13.21 -30.81 -17.60
N ARG A 112 -12.64 -32.02 -17.73
CA ARG A 112 -13.15 -33.05 -18.66
C ARG A 112 -14.07 -34.08 -17.98
N LYS A 113 -14.37 -33.93 -16.69
CA LYS A 113 -15.39 -34.72 -16.02
C LYS A 113 -16.05 -33.93 -14.89
N GLY A 114 -17.26 -33.46 -15.16
CA GLY A 114 -18.26 -33.21 -14.13
C GLY A 114 -18.26 -31.81 -13.53
N SER A 115 -19.42 -31.18 -13.65
CA SER A 115 -19.89 -30.01 -12.93
C SER A 115 -19.75 -30.12 -11.40
N SER A 116 -19.48 -28.96 -10.78
CA SER A 116 -19.82 -28.53 -9.42
C SER A 116 -18.93 -28.93 -8.22
N SER A 117 -18.68 -27.90 -7.40
CA SER A 117 -18.40 -27.85 -5.95
C SER A 117 -16.99 -28.11 -5.35
N GLN A 118 -16.45 -27.02 -4.76
CA GLN A 118 -15.80 -26.85 -3.43
C GLN A 118 -14.47 -27.55 -3.04
N PRO A 119 -13.71 -26.99 -2.05
CA PRO A 119 -12.26 -27.11 -1.91
C PRO A 119 -11.75 -28.31 -1.07
N PRO A 120 -10.46 -28.66 -1.14
CA PRO A 120 -9.95 -29.96 -0.69
C PRO A 120 -9.53 -29.96 0.79
N THR A 121 -9.97 -30.96 1.54
CA THR A 121 -9.36 -31.38 2.80
C THR A 121 -8.49 -32.61 2.57
N ASN A 122 -7.20 -32.48 2.84
CA ASN A 122 -6.22 -33.57 2.85
C ASN A 122 -6.46 -34.44 4.09
N HIS A 123 -6.94 -35.67 3.89
CA HIS A 123 -6.53 -36.81 4.71
C HIS A 123 -6.21 -38.00 3.81
N SER A 124 -4.91 -38.20 3.62
CA SER A 124 -4.35 -39.41 3.04
C SER A 124 -4.62 -40.61 3.96
N LYS A 125 -5.49 -41.52 3.52
CA LYS A 125 -5.34 -42.97 3.70
C LYS A 125 -6.06 -43.65 2.53
N ALA A 126 -5.35 -44.55 1.86
CA ALA A 126 -5.76 -45.21 0.62
C ALA A 126 -7.17 -45.86 0.73
N PRO A 127 -8.00 -45.79 -0.33
CA PRO A 127 -9.22 -46.57 -0.36
C PRO A 127 -8.84 -48.01 -0.71
N SER A 128 -9.00 -48.93 0.25
CA SER A 128 -9.25 -50.31 -0.13
C SER A 128 -10.53 -50.32 -0.94
N SER A 129 -10.43 -50.86 -2.16
CA SER A 129 -11.51 -51.03 -3.12
C SER A 129 -12.83 -51.40 -2.42
N LEU A 130 -13.81 -50.50 -2.45
CA LEU A 130 -15.20 -50.85 -2.26
C LEU A 130 -15.65 -51.59 -3.51
N THR A 131 -15.26 -52.85 -3.61
CA THR A 131 -16.08 -53.87 -4.24
C THR A 131 -17.47 -53.74 -3.64
N LEU A 132 -18.43 -53.33 -4.46
CA LEU A 132 -19.85 -53.61 -4.27
C LEU A 132 -20.02 -55.13 -4.26
N GLN A 133 -19.63 -55.76 -3.16
CA GLN A 133 -20.05 -57.10 -2.81
C GLN A 133 -21.27 -56.91 -1.91
N SER A 134 -22.44 -57.05 -2.51
CA SER A 134 -23.67 -57.31 -1.79
C SER A 134 -23.55 -58.68 -1.12
N SER A 135 -22.80 -58.77 -0.02
CA SER A 135 -23.06 -59.80 0.97
C SER A 135 -24.29 -59.33 1.71
N LEU A 136 -25.46 -59.90 1.40
CA LEU A 136 -26.59 -59.89 2.33
C LEU A 136 -26.10 -60.60 3.58
N ALA A 137 -25.55 -59.84 4.53
CA ALA A 137 -25.33 -60.32 5.87
C ALA A 137 -26.71 -60.64 6.46
N ASP A 138 -26.79 -61.63 7.35
CA ASP A 138 -28.02 -61.98 8.04
C ASP A 138 -28.49 -60.81 8.92
N ILE A 139 -29.18 -59.84 8.32
CA ILE A 139 -29.83 -58.74 9.03
C ILE A 139 -30.99 -59.35 9.80
N LYS A 140 -30.84 -59.46 11.12
CA LYS A 140 -31.93 -59.94 11.99
C LYS A 140 -33.05 -58.91 12.00
N LEU A 141 -34.29 -59.36 11.76
CA LEU A 141 -35.49 -58.51 11.84
C LEU A 141 -35.61 -57.80 13.20
N SER A 142 -35.14 -58.42 14.28
CA SER A 142 -35.07 -57.82 15.62
C SER A 142 -34.22 -56.56 15.67
N ASP A 143 -33.14 -56.49 14.90
CA ASP A 143 -32.23 -55.34 14.87
C ASP A 143 -32.83 -54.22 14.02
N ILE A 144 -33.54 -54.56 12.94
CA ILE A 144 -34.32 -53.60 12.14
C ILE A 144 -35.42 -52.96 12.99
N LEU A 145 -36.17 -53.75 13.77
CA LEU A 145 -37.23 -53.21 14.64
C LEU A 145 -36.67 -52.26 15.70
N LYS A 146 -35.56 -52.63 16.35
CA LYS A 146 -34.84 -51.74 17.29
C LYS A 146 -34.35 -50.46 16.62
N PHE A 147 -33.92 -50.53 15.36
CA PHE A 147 -33.53 -49.36 14.58
C PHE A 147 -34.72 -48.45 14.28
N VAL A 148 -35.86 -49.00 13.86
CA VAL A 148 -37.08 -48.22 13.58
C VAL A 148 -37.59 -47.53 14.85
N GLU A 149 -37.58 -48.24 15.98
CA GLU A 149 -37.93 -47.67 17.29
C GLU A 149 -37.00 -46.54 17.71
N TRP A 150 -35.70 -46.64 17.40
CA TRP A 150 -34.73 -45.57 17.65
C TRP A 150 -34.84 -44.41 16.63
N LEU A 151 -35.20 -44.71 15.39
CA LEU A 151 -35.26 -43.74 14.31
C LEU A 151 -36.33 -42.68 14.57
N GLN A 152 -37.48 -43.07 15.13
CA GLN A 152 -38.57 -42.13 15.42
C GLN A 152 -38.17 -41.00 16.39
N PRO A 153 -37.61 -41.26 17.59
CA PRO A 153 -37.11 -40.19 18.45
C PRO A 153 -35.86 -39.50 17.87
N ALA A 154 -35.04 -40.18 17.06
CA ALA A 154 -33.91 -39.56 16.36
C ALA A 154 -34.35 -38.52 15.33
N MET A 155 -35.39 -38.81 14.54
CA MET A 155 -35.98 -37.86 13.58
C MET A 155 -36.55 -36.64 14.30
N ASN A 156 -37.29 -36.86 15.39
CA ASN A 156 -37.79 -35.75 16.21
C ASN A 156 -36.64 -34.90 16.79
N ALA A 157 -35.53 -35.52 17.19
CA ALA A 157 -34.37 -34.78 17.68
C ALA A 157 -33.74 -33.93 16.57
N LEU A 158 -33.60 -34.48 15.35
CA LEU A 158 -33.09 -33.75 14.19
C LEU A 158 -33.97 -32.54 13.82
N GLU A 159 -35.29 -32.71 13.80
CA GLU A 159 -36.23 -31.62 13.50
C GLU A 159 -36.17 -30.47 14.51
N ASN A 160 -35.84 -30.78 15.77
CA ASN A 160 -35.74 -29.80 16.86
C ASN A 160 -34.28 -29.38 17.16
N GLU A 161 -33.34 -29.72 16.28
CA GLU A 161 -31.89 -29.45 16.42
C GLU A 161 -31.26 -30.00 17.73
N GLN A 162 -31.89 -31.00 18.34
CA GLN A 162 -31.44 -31.63 19.59
C GLN A 162 -30.44 -32.78 19.34
N PRO A 163 -29.56 -33.09 20.30
CA PRO A 163 -28.63 -34.21 20.18
C PRO A 163 -29.35 -35.53 19.92
N LEU A 164 -28.77 -36.36 19.05
CA LEU A 164 -29.34 -37.66 18.72
C LEU A 164 -29.40 -38.59 19.95
N PRO A 165 -30.45 -39.43 20.07
CA PRO A 165 -30.59 -40.35 21.18
C PRO A 165 -29.46 -41.39 21.23
N PRO A 166 -29.17 -41.97 22.41
CA PRO A 166 -28.15 -43.00 22.57
C PRO A 166 -28.41 -44.19 21.66
N SER A 167 -27.34 -44.84 21.18
CA SER A 167 -27.49 -45.95 20.24
C SER A 167 -28.13 -47.15 20.96
N PRO A 168 -29.14 -47.80 20.36
CA PRO A 168 -29.72 -49.01 20.91
C PRO A 168 -28.69 -50.15 20.98
N ALA A 169 -28.87 -51.07 21.93
CA ALA A 169 -28.04 -52.26 22.05
C ALA A 169 -28.33 -53.26 20.90
N ILE A 170 -27.62 -53.05 19.79
CA ILE A 170 -27.63 -53.88 18.59
C ILE A 170 -26.23 -54.51 18.46
N GLU A 171 -26.16 -55.80 18.12
CA GLU A 171 -24.89 -56.49 17.87
C GLU A 171 -24.14 -55.82 16.71
N ALA A 172 -22.81 -55.90 16.69
CA ALA A 172 -22.00 -55.31 15.63
C ALA A 172 -22.41 -55.91 14.26
N GLY A 173 -23.01 -55.09 13.41
CA GLY A 173 -23.60 -55.48 12.13
C GLY A 173 -24.05 -54.27 11.30
N GLU A 174 -24.64 -54.49 10.13
CA GLU A 174 -25.01 -53.40 9.19
C GLU A 174 -25.94 -52.35 9.79
N VAL A 175 -26.91 -52.75 10.62
CA VAL A 175 -27.84 -51.82 11.28
C VAL A 175 -27.12 -50.89 12.24
N SER A 176 -26.12 -51.40 12.98
CA SER A 176 -25.27 -50.58 13.84
C SER A 176 -24.42 -49.59 13.02
N ALA A 177 -23.97 -49.99 11.83
CA ALA A 177 -23.23 -49.13 10.92
C ALA A 177 -24.10 -47.98 10.38
N TRP A 178 -25.39 -48.22 10.12
CA TRP A 178 -26.32 -47.15 9.71
C TRP A 178 -26.53 -46.11 10.83
N ILE A 179 -26.72 -46.56 12.07
CA ILE A 179 -26.87 -45.65 13.23
C ILE A 179 -25.61 -44.80 13.41
N LEU A 180 -24.43 -45.41 13.30
CA LEU A 180 -23.15 -44.69 13.36
C LEU A 180 -22.99 -43.71 12.20
N ALA A 181 -23.39 -44.10 10.98
CA ALA A 181 -23.36 -43.22 9.84
C ALA A 181 -24.27 -41.99 10.05
N ILE A 182 -25.51 -42.18 10.51
CA ILE A 182 -26.45 -41.09 10.81
C ILE A 182 -25.86 -40.15 11.87
N LYS A 183 -25.29 -40.69 12.96
CA LYS A 183 -24.63 -39.88 14.00
C LYS A 183 -23.46 -39.08 13.45
N SER A 184 -22.57 -39.71 12.69
CA SER A 184 -21.41 -39.04 12.10
C SER A 184 -21.81 -37.91 11.13
N LEU A 185 -22.92 -38.09 10.41
CA LEU A 185 -23.46 -37.07 9.51
C LEU A 185 -24.01 -35.88 10.29
N GLU A 186 -24.72 -36.12 11.38
CA GLU A 186 -25.26 -35.07 12.25
C GLU A 186 -24.16 -34.32 13.02
N ASP A 187 -23.18 -35.02 13.56
CA ASP A 187 -22.03 -34.40 14.24
C ASP A 187 -21.28 -33.49 13.25
N ARG A 188 -21.03 -33.98 12.03
CA ARG A 188 -20.40 -33.18 10.98
C ARG A 188 -21.26 -31.99 10.54
N ARG A 189 -22.60 -32.12 10.52
CA ARG A 189 -23.51 -31.00 10.22
C ARG A 189 -23.36 -29.91 11.28
N ARG A 190 -23.39 -30.28 12.57
CA ARG A 190 -23.21 -29.34 13.70
C ARG A 190 -21.86 -28.65 13.65
N GLU A 191 -20.77 -29.40 13.45
CA GLU A 191 -19.43 -28.84 13.29
C GLU A 191 -19.38 -27.82 12.14
N THR A 192 -20.06 -28.13 11.03
CA THR A 192 -20.12 -27.21 9.88
C THR A 192 -20.87 -25.94 10.22
N GLU A 193 -21.97 -26.02 10.96
CA GLU A 193 -22.76 -24.87 11.40
C GLU A 193 -21.98 -23.97 12.37
N ASP A 194 -21.25 -24.55 13.32
CA ASP A 194 -20.39 -23.81 14.23
C ASP A 194 -19.28 -23.05 13.48
N VAL A 195 -18.68 -23.70 12.48
CA VAL A 195 -17.68 -23.06 11.61
C VAL A 195 -18.32 -21.94 10.78
N LEU A 196 -19.51 -22.15 10.22
CA LEU A 196 -20.22 -21.11 9.47
C LEU A 196 -20.56 -19.91 10.35
N ALA A 197 -21.10 -20.13 11.56
CA ALA A 197 -21.41 -19.08 12.51
C ALA A 197 -20.16 -18.27 12.90
N THR A 198 -19.03 -18.95 13.09
CA THR A 198 -17.74 -18.32 13.37
C THR A 198 -17.27 -17.47 12.20
N LEU A 199 -17.33 -17.99 10.97
CA LEU A 199 -16.94 -17.26 9.76
C LEU A 199 -17.84 -16.05 9.49
N GLU A 200 -19.14 -16.16 9.75
CA GLU A 200 -20.08 -15.06 9.65
C GLU A 200 -19.81 -13.95 10.68
N ALA A 201 -19.42 -14.32 11.90
CA ALA A 201 -18.96 -13.36 12.90
C ALA A 201 -17.69 -12.65 12.46
N GLU A 202 -16.66 -13.39 12.00
CA GLU A 202 -15.44 -12.79 11.48
C GLU A 202 -15.68 -11.86 10.28
N LEU A 203 -16.58 -12.24 9.37
CA LEU A 203 -16.92 -11.42 8.21
C LEU A 203 -17.57 -10.10 8.66
N ARG A 204 -18.49 -10.14 9.63
CA ARG A 204 -19.10 -8.95 10.21
C ARG A 204 -18.05 -8.05 10.87
N ASP A 205 -17.11 -8.62 11.62
CA ASP A 205 -16.03 -7.86 12.27
C ASP A 205 -15.08 -7.21 11.26
N ARG A 206 -14.66 -7.96 10.23
CA ARG A 206 -13.83 -7.44 9.13
C ARG A 206 -14.56 -6.32 8.38
N LYS A 207 -15.86 -6.47 8.13
CA LYS A 207 -16.69 -5.42 7.49
C LYS A 207 -16.78 -4.16 8.36
N ALA A 208 -16.99 -4.32 9.66
CA ALA A 208 -17.02 -3.19 10.59
C ALA A 208 -15.65 -2.49 10.67
N TYR A 209 -14.55 -3.25 10.68
CA TYR A 209 -13.20 -2.70 10.64
C TYR A 209 -12.92 -1.92 9.36
N ALA A 210 -13.27 -2.48 8.19
CA ALA A 210 -13.13 -1.78 6.90
C ALA A 210 -13.95 -0.48 6.87
N GLY A 211 -15.16 -0.49 7.45
CA GLY A 211 -15.97 0.72 7.62
C GLY A 211 -15.26 1.80 8.43
N ARG A 212 -14.68 1.44 9.58
CA ARG A 212 -13.91 2.38 10.42
C ARG A 212 -12.69 2.94 9.69
N LEU A 213 -11.92 2.09 9.00
CA LEU A 213 -10.74 2.54 8.25
C LEU A 213 -11.13 3.50 7.12
N THR A 214 -12.26 3.23 6.45
CA THR A 214 -12.79 4.12 5.41
C THR A 214 -13.18 5.48 5.99
N GLN A 215 -13.83 5.50 7.15
CA GLN A 215 -14.18 6.74 7.84
C GLN A 215 -12.93 7.53 8.28
N GLN A 216 -11.90 6.85 8.81
CA GLN A 216 -10.64 7.48 9.16
C GLN A 216 -9.93 8.09 7.94
N LEU A 217 -9.97 7.39 6.79
CA LEU A 217 -9.42 7.92 5.54
C LEU A 217 -10.17 9.19 5.10
N GLN A 218 -11.50 9.21 5.19
CA GLN A 218 -12.29 10.39 4.85
C GLN A 218 -11.95 11.59 5.74
N VAL A 219 -11.85 11.38 7.06
CA VAL A 219 -11.45 12.43 8.00
C VAL A 219 -10.04 12.96 7.68
N ALA A 220 -9.08 12.06 7.47
CA ALA A 220 -7.72 12.45 7.12
C ALA A 220 -7.64 13.22 5.78
N MET A 221 -8.48 12.87 4.81
CA MET A 221 -8.59 13.61 3.53
C MET A 221 -9.15 15.02 3.72
N GLU A 222 -10.15 15.18 4.60
CA GLU A 222 -10.70 16.49 4.94
C GLU A 222 -9.66 17.36 5.67
N GLU A 223 -8.94 16.80 6.64
CA GLU A 223 -7.83 17.47 7.33
C GLU A 223 -6.71 17.86 6.38
N LEU A 224 -6.34 17.00 5.43
CA LEU A 224 -5.34 17.33 4.42
C LEU A 224 -5.81 18.50 3.54
N LYS A 225 -7.09 18.50 3.15
CA LYS A 225 -7.66 19.58 2.34
C LYS A 225 -7.66 20.92 3.07
N THR A 226 -7.98 20.93 4.37
CA THR A 226 -7.93 22.16 5.18
C THR A 226 -6.50 22.64 5.40
N ALA A 227 -5.55 21.73 5.63
CA ALA A 227 -4.13 22.07 5.72
C ALA A 227 -3.59 22.64 4.39
N GLN A 228 -4.01 22.08 3.25
CA GLN A 228 -3.64 22.58 1.92
C GLN A 228 -4.15 24.00 1.68
N THR A 229 -5.41 24.30 1.99
CA THR A 229 -5.97 25.65 1.81
C THR A 229 -5.28 26.68 2.72
N SER A 230 -4.96 26.29 3.96
CA SER A 230 -4.19 27.12 4.89
C SER A 230 -2.78 27.41 4.36
N THR A 231 -2.08 26.38 3.86
CA THR A 231 -0.73 26.54 3.29
C THR A 231 -0.74 27.49 2.09
N GLN A 232 -1.71 27.36 1.19
CA GLN A 232 -1.89 28.31 0.08
C GLN A 232 -2.22 29.73 0.57
N GLY A 233 -2.93 29.86 1.68
CA GLY A 233 -3.15 31.13 2.38
C GLY A 233 -1.84 31.79 2.78
N LEU A 234 -1.02 31.07 3.54
CA LEU A 234 0.28 31.53 4.00
C LEU A 234 1.22 31.86 2.84
N GLU A 235 1.22 31.08 1.77
CA GLU A 235 2.04 31.35 0.58
C GLU A 235 1.68 32.70 -0.07
N ARG A 236 0.39 33.05 -0.15
CA ARG A 236 -0.06 34.36 -0.64
C ARG A 236 0.38 35.49 0.29
N GLU A 237 0.31 35.29 1.60
CA GLU A 237 0.78 36.28 2.58
C GLU A 237 2.29 36.49 2.47
N VAL A 238 3.09 35.42 2.39
CA VAL A 238 4.55 35.48 2.18
C VAL A 238 4.88 36.24 0.90
N ASN A 239 4.17 35.98 -0.20
CA ASN A 239 4.36 36.70 -1.45
C ASN A 239 3.99 38.19 -1.32
N THR A 240 2.95 38.51 -0.57
CA THR A 240 2.57 39.88 -0.26
C THR A 240 3.66 40.59 0.55
N TYR A 241 4.17 39.95 1.60
CA TYR A 241 5.27 40.50 2.40
C TYR A 241 6.54 40.68 1.57
N ARG A 242 6.89 39.72 0.72
CA ARG A 242 8.02 39.84 -0.19
C ARG A 242 7.88 41.06 -1.11
N ALA A 243 6.69 41.28 -1.68
CA ALA A 243 6.42 42.47 -2.51
C ALA A 243 6.54 43.78 -1.71
N THR A 244 6.07 43.82 -0.46
CA THR A 244 6.24 45.01 0.40
C THR A 244 7.70 45.28 0.75
N LEU A 245 8.49 44.23 0.99
CA LEU A 245 9.93 44.37 1.25
C LEU A 245 10.68 44.90 0.02
N THR A 246 10.33 44.47 -1.18
CA THR A 246 10.89 45.03 -2.42
C THR A 246 10.61 46.54 -2.52
N LYS A 247 9.37 46.96 -2.28
CA LYS A 247 9.00 48.39 -2.27
C LYS A 247 9.75 49.19 -1.19
N LEU A 248 9.98 48.59 -0.03
CA LEU A 248 10.77 49.23 1.03
C LEU A 248 12.23 49.40 0.61
N GLY A 249 12.79 48.41 -0.11
CA GLY A 249 14.11 48.50 -0.72
C GLY A 249 14.20 49.64 -1.76
N GLU A 250 13.19 49.77 -2.63
CA GLU A 250 13.09 50.88 -3.58
C GLU A 250 13.05 52.24 -2.85
N LEU A 251 12.21 52.38 -1.83
CA LEU A 251 12.13 53.61 -1.04
C LEU A 251 13.44 53.94 -0.34
N THR A 252 14.19 52.94 0.11
CA THR A 252 15.51 53.13 0.72
C THR A 252 16.51 53.69 -0.28
N ASN A 253 16.47 53.24 -1.54
CA ASN A 253 17.30 53.78 -2.61
C ASN A 253 16.92 55.23 -2.93
N ASP A 254 15.63 55.54 -2.98
CA ASP A 254 15.14 56.91 -3.19
C ASP A 254 15.63 57.85 -2.08
N VAL A 255 15.56 57.41 -0.82
CA VAL A 255 16.09 58.18 0.33
C VAL A 255 17.59 58.43 0.19
N ALA A 256 18.38 57.43 -0.22
CA ALA A 256 19.81 57.61 -0.46
C ALA A 256 20.09 58.59 -1.61
N GLN A 257 19.26 58.58 -2.66
CA GLN A 257 19.36 59.53 -3.76
C GLN A 257 19.03 60.96 -3.30
N TYR A 258 17.98 61.14 -2.50
CA TYR A 258 17.64 62.45 -1.94
C TYR A 258 18.72 62.97 -0.99
N ASP A 259 19.32 62.12 -0.16
CA ASP A 259 20.45 62.48 0.71
C ASP A 259 21.64 63.01 -0.11
N GLU A 260 21.99 62.32 -1.20
CA GLU A 260 23.06 62.77 -2.11
C GLU A 260 22.73 64.11 -2.77
N GLN A 261 21.48 64.33 -3.21
CA GLN A 261 21.04 65.60 -3.76
C GLN A 261 21.12 66.74 -2.73
N ILE A 262 20.70 66.51 -1.49
CA ILE A 262 20.79 67.48 -0.39
C ILE A 262 22.26 67.82 -0.13
N ARG A 263 23.15 66.82 -0.11
CA ARG A 263 24.59 67.01 0.10
C ARG A 263 25.25 67.79 -1.03
N MET A 264 24.84 67.57 -2.28
CA MET A 264 25.25 68.37 -3.44
C MET A 264 24.79 69.83 -3.30
N ALA A 265 23.50 70.06 -3.00
CA ALA A 265 22.95 71.40 -2.82
C ALA A 265 23.61 72.15 -1.66
N ALA A 266 23.87 71.47 -0.53
CA ALA A 266 24.59 72.05 0.60
C ALA A 266 26.01 72.49 0.22
N ARG A 267 26.73 71.72 -0.61
CA ARG A 267 28.04 72.11 -1.13
C ARG A 267 27.97 73.33 -2.04
N GLU A 268 26.99 73.39 -2.94
CA GLU A 268 26.80 74.54 -3.82
C GLU A 268 26.46 75.82 -3.03
N ILE A 269 25.63 75.70 -1.99
CA ILE A 269 25.31 76.81 -1.08
C ILE A 269 26.57 77.30 -0.36
N LEU A 270 27.39 76.39 0.17
CA LEU A 270 28.66 76.73 0.82
C LEU A 270 29.64 77.41 -0.16
N GLU A 271 29.74 76.89 -1.38
CA GLU A 271 30.58 77.48 -2.42
C GLU A 271 30.11 78.90 -2.77
N LYS A 272 28.81 79.11 -3.02
CA LYS A 272 28.25 80.43 -3.27
C LYS A 272 28.41 81.37 -2.08
N GLY A 273 28.25 80.87 -0.85
CA GLY A 273 28.54 81.62 0.37
C GLY A 273 29.97 82.16 0.39
N SER A 274 30.95 81.31 0.08
CA SER A 274 32.35 81.74 0.00
C SER A 274 32.61 82.79 -1.10
N HIS A 275 31.87 82.74 -2.21
CA HIS A 275 31.94 83.76 -3.26
C HIS A 275 31.37 85.10 -2.77
N PHE A 276 30.23 85.08 -2.08
CA PHE A 276 29.66 86.27 -1.47
C PHE A 276 30.60 86.88 -0.42
N ASP A 277 31.26 86.07 0.40
CA ASP A 277 32.26 86.55 1.37
C ASP A 277 33.43 87.24 0.66
N LYS A 278 33.97 86.66 -0.42
CA LYS A 278 35.02 87.30 -1.23
C LYS A 278 34.55 88.64 -1.81
N VAL A 279 33.34 88.70 -2.35
CA VAL A 279 32.77 89.94 -2.88
C VAL A 279 32.60 90.98 -1.77
N ALA A 280 32.07 90.59 -0.61
CA ALA A 280 31.95 91.48 0.54
C ALA A 280 33.32 92.01 1.01
N THR A 281 34.34 91.16 1.00
CA THR A 281 35.73 91.55 1.32
C THR A 281 36.26 92.56 0.30
N SER A 282 36.06 92.32 -1.00
CA SER A 282 36.47 93.25 -2.06
C SER A 282 35.76 94.61 -1.97
N PHE A 283 34.46 94.63 -1.62
CA PHE A 283 33.74 95.88 -1.38
C PHE A 283 34.32 96.64 -0.18
N LYS A 284 34.70 95.92 0.87
CA LYS A 284 35.35 96.52 2.05
C LYS A 284 36.71 97.13 1.68
N GLU A 285 37.54 96.43 0.91
CA GLU A 285 38.82 96.95 0.41
C GLU A 285 38.64 98.19 -0.47
N VAL A 286 37.66 98.19 -1.38
CA VAL A 286 37.34 99.37 -2.20
C VAL A 286 36.87 100.54 -1.34
N ALA A 287 36.01 100.30 -0.35
CA ALA A 287 35.55 101.32 0.58
C ALA A 287 36.72 101.91 1.40
N GLU A 288 37.65 101.07 1.87
CA GLU A 288 38.88 101.49 2.55
C GLU A 288 39.80 102.30 1.62
N ALA A 289 39.97 101.88 0.37
CA ALA A 289 40.76 102.60 -0.64
C ALA A 289 40.16 103.96 -1.01
N LEU A 290 38.82 104.04 -1.14
CA LEU A 290 38.11 105.31 -1.35
C LEU A 290 38.27 106.25 -0.15
N GLN A 291 38.17 105.74 1.08
CA GLN A 291 38.45 106.53 2.29
C GLN A 291 39.90 107.03 2.34
N ALA A 292 40.86 106.20 1.92
CA ALA A 292 42.26 106.60 1.84
C ALA A 292 42.49 107.68 0.76
N ALA A 293 41.92 107.52 -0.43
CA ALA A 293 41.99 108.51 -1.52
C ALA A 293 41.35 109.85 -1.10
N ALA A 294 40.20 109.81 -0.42
CA ALA A 294 39.55 111.01 0.13
C ALA A 294 40.41 111.74 1.19
N LYS A 295 41.34 111.04 1.85
CA LYS A 295 42.33 111.64 2.77
C LYS A 295 43.58 112.17 2.07
N ILE A 296 43.86 111.75 0.83
CA ILE A 296 45.09 112.08 0.08
C ILE A 296 44.88 113.27 -0.87
N THR A 297 43.64 113.67 -1.17
CA THR A 297 43.37 114.90 -1.93
C THR A 297 43.77 116.14 -1.13
N PRO A 298 44.80 116.92 -1.51
CA PRO A 298 45.04 118.24 -0.95
C PRO A 298 44.00 119.19 -1.53
N GLN A 299 43.32 119.94 -0.67
CA GLN A 299 42.52 121.10 -1.08
C GLN A 299 43.40 122.07 -1.89
N PRO A 300 42.94 122.59 -3.05
CA PRO A 300 43.21 123.96 -3.42
C PRO A 300 42.39 124.94 -2.56
#